data_AF-A0A8B6CRR4-F1
#
_entry.id   AF-A0A8B6CRR4-F1
#
_cell.length_a   1.000
_cell.length_b   1.000
_cell.length_c   1.000
_cell.angle_alpha   90.00
_cell.angle_beta   90.00
_cell.angle_gamma   90.00
#
_symmetry.space_group_name_H-M   'P 1'
#
loop_
_entity.id
_entity.type
_entity.pdbx_description
1 polymer ?
#
loop_
_entity_poly.entity_id
_entity_poly.type
_entity_poly.pdbx_seq_one_letter_code
_entity_poly.pdbx_strand_id
1 'polypeptide(L)'
;MENLMICLLVILSGVLGAPKINLDNTLQSKCNNGKPADVFFLLDSSSSIWQVDYEIQLQFISDVIDMFTIAPNHTRVAVSAFSHFYRPFIRFDSYNTKEQLKEAVLNVRYLSGSTYTGDALKKMRTRGFKHARPGVAHIGVVLTDGASANKEKTKEEAEKLKSMGVYLFAIGVGSKFDMNELIDIGSKPSEDFVYDVDKYNMLDSIRETLAMKACTVESITEAPLLQMDQPACGLKGTADMMFCFDSAATGTARSKIVYNFITEITDEFNMNDGDGIRVGIMSRNCHEHDIHLDDYIQKDELMGAINSIEFQGMGPILHNMRKHGFKESHGGRTEARKIAVLFVDEETEKLDFVFQEAAEAKSQGIEVYVVSIGNVNVDVLRKIASEPVGSHVIKVSSYDDVPLLKEDFVNSVCEDL
;
A
#
# COMPACT_ATOMS: atom_id res chain seq x y z
N MET A 1 57.94 0.70 46.82
CA MET A 1 56.64 0.91 47.49
C MET A 1 55.79 1.87 46.66
N GLU A 2 55.43 1.51 45.42
CA GLU A 2 54.59 2.37 44.56
C GLU A 2 53.44 1.63 43.87
N ASN A 3 53.40 0.28 43.90
CA ASN A 3 52.33 -0.50 43.25
C ASN A 3 51.23 -1.03 44.18
N LEU A 4 51.20 -0.64 45.46
CA LEU A 4 50.12 -1.02 46.38
C LEU A 4 49.16 0.13 46.75
N MET A 5 49.46 1.37 46.34
CA MET A 5 48.67 2.56 46.70
C MET A 5 47.71 3.02 45.60
N ILE A 6 47.74 2.39 44.42
CA ILE A 6 46.82 2.70 43.30
C ILE A 6 45.57 1.79 43.34
N CYS A 7 45.66 0.58 43.89
CA CYS A 7 44.49 -0.30 44.04
C CYS A 7 43.51 0.12 45.16
N LEU A 8 43.90 1.00 46.09
CA LEU A 8 43.00 1.45 47.17
C LEU A 8 42.13 2.67 46.81
N LEU A 9 42.51 3.45 45.78
CA LEU A 9 41.76 4.64 45.36
C LEU A 9 40.60 4.33 44.40
N VAL A 10 40.56 3.14 43.81
CA VAL A 10 39.45 2.70 42.95
C VAL A 10 38.33 1.99 43.75
N ILE A 11 38.59 1.59 45.01
CA ILE A 11 37.62 0.89 45.84
C ILE A 11 36.84 1.84 46.79
N LEU A 12 37.26 3.10 46.92
CA LEU A 12 36.62 4.10 47.80
C LEU A 12 35.85 5.22 47.09
N SER A 13 35.78 5.24 45.75
CA SER A 13 34.86 6.11 45.00
C SER A 13 33.49 5.48 44.70
N GLY A 14 33.23 4.29 45.26
CA GLY A 14 31.95 3.58 45.15
C GLY A 14 30.77 4.15 45.96
N VAL A 15 30.82 5.43 46.37
CA VAL A 15 29.70 6.08 47.10
C VAL A 15 29.51 7.53 46.64
N LEU A 16 29.29 7.73 45.36
CA LEU A 16 28.47 8.85 44.87
C LEU A 16 27.61 8.26 43.76
N GLY A 17 26.33 8.03 44.06
CA GLY A 17 25.36 7.55 43.09
C GLY A 17 25.35 8.46 41.88
N ALA A 18 25.92 8.00 40.77
CA ALA A 18 25.59 8.54 39.47
C ALA A 18 24.04 8.50 39.36
N PRO A 19 23.38 9.57 38.91
CA PRO A 19 21.95 9.53 38.70
C PRO A 19 21.66 8.35 37.78
N LYS A 20 20.83 7.41 38.24
CA LYS A 20 20.16 6.48 37.34
C LYS A 20 19.30 7.35 36.43
N ILE A 21 19.86 7.80 35.31
CA ILE A 21 19.09 8.43 34.25
C ILE A 21 18.13 7.34 33.81
N ASN A 22 16.85 7.53 34.12
CA ASN A 22 15.80 6.67 33.61
C ASN A 22 15.77 6.93 32.10
N LEU A 23 16.35 6.02 31.31
CA LEU A 23 16.46 6.16 29.85
C LEU A 23 15.08 6.41 29.24
N ASP A 24 14.07 5.72 29.76
CA ASP A 24 12.65 5.83 29.38
C ASP A 24 12.11 7.27 29.51
N ASN A 25 12.35 7.93 30.65
CA ASN A 25 11.96 9.33 30.85
C ASN A 25 12.74 10.30 29.93
N THR A 26 13.97 9.95 29.55
CA THR A 26 14.82 10.78 28.68
C THR A 26 14.43 10.64 27.21
N LEU A 27 14.10 9.41 26.77
CA LEU A 27 13.52 9.09 25.47
C LEU A 27 12.17 9.78 25.30
N GLN A 28 11.24 9.60 26.24
CA GLN A 28 9.95 10.30 26.22
C GLN A 28 10.15 11.81 26.15
N SER A 29 11.07 12.39 26.94
CA SER A 29 11.32 13.84 26.87
C SER A 29 11.85 14.34 25.52
N LYS A 30 12.60 13.50 24.78
CA LYS A 30 13.20 13.84 23.49
C LYS A 30 12.26 13.61 22.32
N CYS A 31 11.54 12.49 22.28
CA CYS A 31 10.58 12.22 21.20
C CYS A 31 9.24 12.95 21.42
N ASN A 32 8.86 13.31 22.66
CA ASN A 32 7.68 14.14 22.91
C ASN A 32 7.90 15.62 22.57
N ASN A 33 9.14 16.10 22.66
CA ASN A 33 9.55 17.44 22.19
C ASN A 33 10.32 17.38 20.86
N GLY A 34 10.30 16.24 20.18
CA GLY A 34 11.06 15.98 18.97
C GLY A 34 10.48 16.72 17.77
N LYS A 35 11.29 16.92 16.74
CA LYS A 35 10.79 17.45 15.46
C LYS A 35 9.73 16.46 14.92
N PRO A 36 8.63 16.95 14.33
CA PRO A 36 7.64 16.06 13.71
C PRO A 36 8.30 15.15 12.67
N ALA A 37 7.80 13.92 12.56
CA ALA A 37 8.29 12.92 11.61
C ALA A 37 7.11 12.11 11.04
N ASP A 38 7.31 11.58 9.84
CA ASP A 38 6.41 10.59 9.24
C ASP A 38 7.13 9.25 9.20
N VAL A 39 6.64 8.28 9.98
CA VAL A 39 7.26 6.95 10.14
C VAL A 39 6.38 5.90 9.48
N PHE A 40 6.92 5.16 8.53
CA PHE A 40 6.19 4.15 7.77
C PHE A 40 6.73 2.75 8.04
N PHE A 41 5.91 1.90 8.65
CA PHE A 41 6.24 0.48 8.83
C PHE A 41 5.76 -0.35 7.65
N LEU A 42 6.66 -1.18 7.11
CA LEU A 42 6.38 -2.15 6.06
C LEU A 42 6.72 -3.54 6.57
N LEU A 43 5.65 -4.30 6.80
CA LEU A 43 5.70 -5.61 7.46
C LEU A 43 5.66 -6.73 6.45
N ASP A 44 6.65 -7.62 6.52
CA ASP A 44 6.55 -8.90 5.86
C ASP A 44 5.45 -9.75 6.55
N SER A 45 4.54 -10.24 5.72
CA SER A 45 3.37 -11.05 6.07
C SER A 45 3.31 -12.30 5.18
N SER A 46 4.47 -12.76 4.71
CA SER A 46 4.62 -13.96 3.90
C SER A 46 4.38 -15.26 4.69
N SER A 47 4.21 -16.37 3.97
CA SER A 47 3.93 -17.70 4.53
C SER A 47 5.09 -18.29 5.36
N SER A 48 6.29 -17.70 5.33
CA SER A 48 7.39 -18.10 6.22
C SER A 48 7.15 -17.68 7.68
N ILE A 49 6.29 -16.69 7.90
CA ILE A 49 6.02 -16.07 9.18
C ILE A 49 4.75 -16.68 9.76
N TRP A 50 4.85 -17.25 10.96
CA TRP A 50 3.68 -17.78 11.66
C TRP A 50 2.81 -16.65 12.17
N GLN A 51 1.50 -16.89 12.29
CA GLN A 51 0.56 -15.86 12.77
C GLN A 51 0.97 -15.28 14.14
N VAL A 52 1.46 -16.11 15.06
CA VAL A 52 1.95 -15.65 16.37
C VAL A 52 3.17 -14.73 16.25
N ASP A 53 4.08 -15.03 15.32
CA ASP A 53 5.25 -14.18 15.06
C ASP A 53 4.84 -12.86 14.39
N TYR A 54 3.83 -12.88 13.54
CA TYR A 54 3.24 -11.68 12.95
C TYR A 54 2.59 -10.79 14.01
N GLU A 55 1.84 -11.37 14.96
CA GLU A 55 1.27 -10.64 16.10
C GLU A 55 2.37 -9.97 16.95
N ILE A 56 3.54 -10.60 17.10
CA ILE A 56 4.70 -10.00 17.77
C ILE A 56 5.24 -8.79 17.00
N GLN A 57 5.25 -8.81 15.66
CA GLN A 57 5.62 -7.62 14.86
C GLN A 57 4.66 -6.45 15.10
N LEU A 58 3.35 -6.73 15.15
CA LEU A 58 2.33 -5.70 15.43
C LEU A 58 2.48 -5.13 16.83
N GLN A 59 2.75 -5.99 17.81
CA GLN A 59 3.03 -5.56 19.18
C GLN A 59 4.28 -4.69 19.25
N PHE A 60 5.37 -5.08 18.57
CA PHE A 60 6.59 -4.28 18.48
C PHE A 60 6.32 -2.86 17.93
N ILE A 61 5.51 -2.73 16.88
CA ILE A 61 5.14 -1.41 16.35
C ILE A 61 4.31 -0.62 17.37
N SER A 62 3.34 -1.27 18.02
CA SER A 62 2.52 -0.68 19.06
C SER A 62 3.37 -0.11 20.21
N ASP A 63 4.41 -0.84 20.61
CA ASP A 63 5.35 -0.43 21.66
C ASP A 63 6.28 0.70 21.18
N VAL A 64 6.69 0.71 19.91
CA VAL A 64 7.42 1.84 19.31
C VAL A 64 6.57 3.11 19.29
N ILE A 65 5.27 2.99 18.99
CA ILE A 65 4.32 4.12 18.98
C ILE A 65 4.16 4.75 20.38
N ASP A 66 4.30 3.97 21.46
CA ASP A 66 4.23 4.50 22.83
C ASP A 66 5.31 5.55 23.13
N MET A 67 6.45 5.46 22.45
CA MET A 67 7.55 6.42 22.59
C MET A 67 7.37 7.71 21.78
N PHE A 68 6.35 7.80 20.93
CA PHE A 68 6.07 9.01 20.14
C PHE A 68 4.92 9.85 20.72
N THR A 69 4.96 11.15 20.44
CA THR A 69 3.75 11.98 20.48
C THR A 69 3.05 11.90 19.11
N ILE A 70 1.84 11.34 19.09
CA ILE A 70 1.04 11.14 17.87
C ILE A 70 0.01 12.25 17.75
N ALA A 71 0.11 13.05 16.69
CA ALA A 71 -0.84 14.12 16.35
C ALA A 71 -0.59 14.65 14.93
N PRO A 72 -1.54 15.38 14.30
CA PRO A 72 -1.36 15.95 12.95
C PRO A 72 -0.10 16.82 12.77
N ASN A 73 0.32 17.51 13.83
CA ASN A 73 1.50 18.38 13.88
C ASN A 73 2.71 17.75 14.60
N HIS A 74 2.62 16.48 15.00
CA HIS A 74 3.71 15.71 15.62
C HIS A 74 4.04 14.47 14.76
N THR A 75 4.46 13.36 15.36
CA THR A 75 4.74 12.14 14.60
C THR A 75 3.45 11.55 14.03
N ARG A 76 3.50 11.16 12.75
CA ARG A 76 2.43 10.39 12.09
C ARG A 76 2.98 9.03 11.68
N VAL A 77 2.12 8.01 11.71
CA VAL A 77 2.52 6.64 11.40
C VAL A 77 1.65 6.08 10.30
N ALA A 78 2.28 5.45 9.32
CA ALA A 78 1.63 4.61 8.33
C ALA A 78 2.08 3.15 8.54
N VAL A 79 1.23 2.20 8.16
CA VAL A 79 1.53 0.76 8.22
C VAL A 79 0.98 0.05 7.00
N SER A 80 1.85 -0.69 6.32
CA SER A 80 1.49 -1.61 5.24
C SER A 80 2.04 -2.99 5.54
N ALA A 81 1.32 -4.01 5.10
CA ALA A 81 1.83 -5.37 5.09
C ALA A 81 2.03 -5.85 3.65
N PHE A 82 3.00 -6.72 3.43
CA PHE A 82 3.27 -7.30 2.13
C PHE A 82 3.54 -8.80 2.18
N SER A 83 3.22 -9.46 1.07
CA SER A 83 3.65 -10.79 0.69
C SER A 83 3.85 -10.76 -0.83
N HIS A 84 3.08 -11.54 -1.59
CA HIS A 84 2.90 -11.36 -3.04
C HIS A 84 1.85 -10.27 -3.34
N PHE A 85 1.08 -9.87 -2.32
CA PHE A 85 0.24 -8.68 -2.32
C PHE A 85 0.88 -7.58 -1.48
N TYR A 86 0.46 -6.35 -1.71
CA TYR A 86 0.73 -5.22 -0.82
C TYR A 86 -0.62 -4.68 -0.35
N ARG A 87 -0.74 -4.40 0.95
CA ARG A 87 -1.93 -3.82 1.55
C ARG A 87 -1.56 -2.64 2.44
N PRO A 88 -1.98 -1.40 2.10
CA PRO A 88 -1.89 -0.26 3.00
C PRO A 88 -3.03 -0.32 4.00
N PHE A 89 -2.72 -0.65 5.25
CA PHE A 89 -3.74 -0.75 6.30
C PHE A 89 -3.96 0.59 7.00
N ILE A 90 -2.89 1.37 7.16
CA ILE A 90 -2.92 2.64 7.89
C ILE A 90 -2.13 3.67 7.09
N ARG A 91 -2.77 4.81 6.76
CA ARG A 91 -2.11 5.96 6.14
C ARG A 91 -1.70 6.97 7.20
N PHE A 92 -0.78 7.88 6.86
CA PHE A 92 -0.31 8.92 7.79
C PHE A 92 -1.42 9.82 8.35
N ASP A 93 -2.52 9.98 7.62
CA ASP A 93 -3.67 10.82 7.95
C ASP A 93 -4.86 10.05 8.54
N SER A 94 -4.73 8.73 8.74
CA SER A 94 -5.84 7.89 9.22
C SER A 94 -6.20 8.11 10.69
N TYR A 95 -5.21 8.38 11.55
CA TYR A 95 -5.41 8.47 13.00
C TYR A 95 -4.64 9.65 13.61
N ASN A 96 -5.31 10.37 14.51
CA ASN A 96 -4.78 11.58 15.15
C ASN A 96 -4.45 11.40 16.64
N THR A 97 -4.70 10.21 17.19
CA THR A 97 -4.44 9.87 18.60
C THR A 97 -3.64 8.57 18.70
N LYS A 98 -2.84 8.46 19.75
CA LYS A 98 -2.00 7.28 20.00
C LYS A 98 -2.86 6.03 20.21
N GLU A 99 -3.94 6.15 20.96
CA GLU A 99 -4.80 5.04 21.36
C GLU A 99 -5.48 4.41 20.13
N GLN A 100 -6.09 5.24 19.28
CA GLN A 100 -6.74 4.77 18.05
C GLN A 100 -5.73 4.15 17.07
N LEU A 101 -4.55 4.76 16.93
CA LEU A 101 -3.50 4.25 16.06
C LEU A 101 -3.02 2.87 16.53
N LYS A 102 -2.75 2.70 17.83
CA LYS A 102 -2.31 1.40 18.38
C LYS A 102 -3.37 0.32 18.20
N GLU A 103 -4.64 0.64 18.47
CA GLU A 103 -5.74 -0.29 18.23
C GLU A 103 -5.81 -0.70 16.74
N ALA A 104 -5.66 0.24 15.82
CA ALA A 104 -5.63 -0.06 14.40
C ALA A 104 -4.43 -0.93 14.00
N VAL A 105 -3.23 -0.64 14.53
CA VAL A 105 -2.01 -1.42 14.28
C VAL A 105 -2.19 -2.87 14.70
N LEU A 106 -2.77 -3.13 15.88
CA LEU A 106 -2.99 -4.49 16.39
C LEU A 106 -4.05 -5.27 15.58
N ASN A 107 -4.82 -4.61 14.73
CA ASN A 107 -5.83 -5.22 13.85
C ASN A 107 -5.37 -5.34 12.38
N VAL A 108 -4.11 -5.01 12.07
CA VAL A 108 -3.53 -5.20 10.74
C VAL A 108 -3.53 -6.70 10.41
N ARG A 109 -4.10 -7.07 9.26
CA ARG A 109 -4.38 -8.48 8.95
C ARG A 109 -3.18 -9.19 8.31
N TYR A 110 -2.96 -10.43 8.73
CA TYR A 110 -1.99 -11.33 8.11
C TYR A 110 -2.41 -11.73 6.69
N LEU A 111 -1.50 -11.63 5.71
CA LEU A 111 -1.81 -11.84 4.28
C LEU A 111 -1.47 -13.25 3.80
N SER A 112 -0.35 -13.82 4.23
CA SER A 112 0.26 -15.04 3.69
C SER A 112 0.69 -14.93 2.20
N GLY A 113 1.63 -15.77 1.76
CA GLY A 113 2.12 -15.90 0.39
C GLY A 113 3.63 -15.70 0.24
N SER A 114 4.11 -15.45 -0.99
CA SER A 114 5.54 -15.23 -1.28
C SER A 114 6.05 -13.87 -0.78
N THR A 115 7.36 -13.60 -0.83
CA THR A 115 7.97 -12.38 -0.29
C THR A 115 8.44 -11.43 -1.41
N TYR A 116 7.61 -10.47 -1.83
CA TYR A 116 7.92 -9.52 -2.92
C TYR A 116 8.41 -8.16 -2.38
N THR A 117 9.54 -8.16 -1.68
CA THR A 117 10.14 -6.97 -1.04
C THR A 117 10.35 -5.80 -2.01
N GLY A 118 10.91 -6.04 -3.20
CA GLY A 118 11.11 -4.97 -4.19
C GLY A 118 9.82 -4.29 -4.64
N ASP A 119 8.74 -5.05 -4.84
CA ASP A 119 7.40 -4.48 -5.13
C ASP A 119 6.83 -3.72 -3.94
N ALA A 120 7.05 -4.22 -2.73
CA ALA A 120 6.62 -3.58 -1.51
C ALA A 120 7.33 -2.24 -1.28
N LEU A 121 8.64 -2.15 -1.57
CA LEU A 121 9.42 -0.90 -1.54
C LEU A 121 8.96 0.08 -2.62
N LYS A 122 8.70 -0.40 -3.84
CA LYS A 122 8.12 0.42 -4.91
C LYS A 122 6.81 1.07 -4.44
N LYS A 123 5.91 0.28 -3.84
CA LYS A 123 4.62 0.77 -3.35
C LYS A 123 4.75 1.65 -2.10
N MET A 124 5.72 1.38 -1.23
CA MET A 124 6.07 2.29 -0.14
C MET A 124 6.43 3.68 -0.70
N ARG A 125 7.25 3.71 -1.75
CA ARG A 125 7.71 4.92 -2.41
C ARG A 125 6.61 5.68 -3.14
N THR A 126 5.86 4.99 -3.99
CA THR A 126 4.89 5.63 -4.91
C THR A 126 3.54 5.88 -4.28
N ARG A 127 3.17 5.11 -3.25
CA ARG A 127 1.86 5.19 -2.59
C ARG A 127 1.98 5.71 -1.16
N GLY A 128 2.69 5.00 -0.29
CA GLY A 128 2.64 5.35 1.13
C GLY A 128 3.31 6.70 1.48
N PHE A 129 4.44 7.04 0.87
CA PHE A 129 5.06 8.36 1.03
C PHE A 129 4.43 9.47 0.17
N LYS A 130 3.41 9.18 -0.66
CA LYS A 130 2.72 10.17 -1.50
C LYS A 130 2.10 11.30 -0.67
N HIS A 131 1.57 10.98 0.51
CA HIS A 131 0.92 11.92 1.43
C HIS A 131 1.78 12.31 2.63
N ALA A 132 3.10 12.10 2.53
CA ALA A 132 4.04 12.55 3.55
C ALA A 132 4.11 14.08 3.59
N ARG A 133 4.28 14.64 4.79
CA ARG A 133 4.36 16.10 4.99
C ARG A 133 5.69 16.61 4.43
N PRO A 134 5.69 17.78 3.77
CA PRO A 134 6.93 18.48 3.50
C PRO A 134 7.56 19.01 4.80
N GLY A 135 8.89 19.13 4.83
CA GLY A 135 9.62 19.76 5.94
C GLY A 135 9.70 18.94 7.23
N VAL A 136 9.29 17.66 7.21
CA VAL A 136 9.47 16.71 8.31
C VAL A 136 10.42 15.58 7.90
N ALA A 137 10.97 14.85 8.87
CA ALA A 137 11.77 13.67 8.56
C ALA A 137 10.87 12.53 8.06
N HIS A 138 11.29 11.82 7.02
CA HIS A 138 10.61 10.64 6.49
C HIS A 138 11.42 9.40 6.83
N ILE A 139 10.81 8.45 7.55
CA ILE A 139 11.45 7.21 7.97
C ILE A 139 10.64 6.03 7.45
N GLY A 140 11.28 5.11 6.72
CA GLY A 140 10.71 3.81 6.38
C GLY A 140 11.35 2.73 7.25
N VAL A 141 10.55 1.82 7.81
CA VAL A 141 11.01 0.69 8.62
C VAL A 141 10.53 -0.59 7.96
N VAL A 142 11.45 -1.41 7.48
CA VAL A 142 11.17 -2.66 6.78
C VAL A 142 11.48 -3.82 7.71
N LEU A 143 10.48 -4.65 8.01
CA LEU A 143 10.64 -5.89 8.79
C LEU A 143 10.48 -7.08 7.84
N THR A 144 11.46 -7.99 7.81
CA THR A 144 11.41 -9.18 6.95
C THR A 144 12.18 -10.35 7.55
N ASP A 145 11.71 -11.58 7.28
CA ASP A 145 12.38 -12.82 7.74
C ASP A 145 13.08 -13.57 6.62
N GLY A 146 12.94 -13.14 5.37
CA GLY A 146 13.36 -13.90 4.19
C GLY A 146 14.05 -13.04 3.14
N ALA A 147 14.80 -13.69 2.26
CA ALA A 147 15.34 -13.05 1.06
C ALA A 147 14.21 -12.73 0.05
N SER A 148 14.29 -11.59 -0.62
CA SER A 148 13.31 -11.25 -1.65
C SER A 148 13.42 -12.17 -2.87
N ALA A 149 12.29 -12.33 -3.56
CA ALA A 149 12.24 -13.01 -4.85
C ALA A 149 13.07 -12.30 -5.94
N ASN A 150 13.32 -10.98 -5.83
CA ASN A 150 14.10 -10.20 -6.79
C ASN A 150 14.95 -9.13 -6.07
N LYS A 151 16.21 -9.46 -5.80
CA LYS A 151 17.14 -8.63 -5.00
C LYS A 151 17.56 -7.37 -5.74
N GLU A 152 17.75 -7.44 -7.05
CA GLU A 152 18.09 -6.29 -7.89
C GLU A 152 17.02 -5.21 -7.81
N LYS A 153 15.75 -5.61 -7.90
CA LYS A 153 14.60 -4.70 -7.74
C LYS A 153 14.49 -4.17 -6.31
N THR A 154 14.74 -5.01 -5.29
CA THR A 154 14.80 -4.56 -3.89
C THR A 154 15.80 -3.42 -3.72
N LYS A 155 17.02 -3.62 -4.23
CA LYS A 155 18.08 -2.60 -4.16
C LYS A 155 17.70 -1.32 -4.90
N GLU A 156 17.22 -1.44 -6.14
CA GLU A 156 16.85 -0.30 -6.97
C GLU A 156 15.77 0.58 -6.29
N GLU A 157 14.71 -0.03 -5.76
CA GLU A 157 13.63 0.72 -5.12
C GLU A 157 14.03 1.29 -3.75
N ALA A 158 14.90 0.62 -3.00
CA ALA A 158 15.49 1.18 -1.78
C ALA A 158 16.37 2.41 -2.07
N GLU A 159 17.18 2.37 -3.13
CA GLU A 159 17.99 3.52 -3.55
C GLU A 159 17.11 4.70 -3.98
N LYS A 160 16.01 4.44 -4.70
CA LYS A 160 15.03 5.49 -5.06
C LYS A 160 14.39 6.12 -3.83
N LEU A 161 13.96 5.33 -2.83
CA LEU A 161 13.44 5.84 -1.56
C LEU A 161 14.45 6.73 -0.83
N LYS A 162 15.70 6.26 -0.70
CA LYS A 162 16.79 7.03 -0.08
C LYS A 162 17.07 8.33 -0.83
N SER A 163 17.02 8.32 -2.16
CA SER A 163 17.20 9.51 -2.98
C SER A 163 16.05 10.54 -2.83
N MET A 164 14.86 10.09 -2.44
CA MET A 164 13.72 10.96 -2.08
C MET A 164 13.83 11.53 -0.65
N GLY A 165 14.93 11.26 0.04
CA GLY A 165 15.17 11.72 1.41
C GLY A 165 14.50 10.88 2.50
N VAL A 166 14.06 9.66 2.17
CA VAL A 166 13.55 8.71 3.15
C VAL A 166 14.71 7.95 3.80
N TYR A 167 14.79 8.00 5.13
CA TYR A 167 15.70 7.16 5.89
C TYR A 167 15.11 5.77 6.09
N LEU A 168 15.74 4.76 5.51
CA LEU A 168 15.33 3.36 5.62
C LEU A 168 16.04 2.62 6.75
N PHE A 169 15.26 2.05 7.66
CA PHE A 169 15.64 1.00 8.61
C PHE A 169 15.28 -0.35 8.02
N ALA A 170 16.21 -1.29 8.06
CA ALA A 170 16.03 -2.65 7.60
C ALA A 170 16.25 -3.61 8.77
N ILE A 171 15.22 -4.36 9.15
CA ILE A 171 15.22 -5.28 10.29
C ILE A 171 15.01 -6.70 9.76
N GLY A 172 16.06 -7.52 9.85
CA GLY A 172 16.02 -8.94 9.55
C GLY A 172 15.68 -9.75 10.79
N VAL A 173 14.72 -10.67 10.69
CA VAL A 173 14.36 -11.57 11.80
C VAL A 173 14.70 -13.02 11.46
N GLY A 174 15.36 -13.72 12.37
CA GLY A 174 15.73 -15.12 12.18
C GLY A 174 17.02 -15.28 11.38
N SER A 175 17.04 -16.20 10.43
CA SER A 175 18.26 -16.58 9.70
C SER A 175 18.07 -16.80 8.20
N LYS A 176 16.86 -16.57 7.66
CA LYS A 176 16.56 -16.80 6.24
C LYS A 176 16.69 -15.56 5.36
N PHE A 177 16.85 -14.36 5.96
CA PHE A 177 17.14 -13.14 5.21
C PHE A 177 18.57 -13.15 4.67
N ASP A 178 18.82 -12.38 3.60
CA ASP A 178 20.16 -12.13 3.09
C ASP A 178 20.70 -10.82 3.67
N MET A 179 21.82 -10.88 4.39
CA MET A 179 22.40 -9.70 5.04
C MET A 179 22.83 -8.62 4.04
N ASN A 180 23.29 -8.98 2.84
CA ASN A 180 23.63 -8.00 1.81
C ASN A 180 22.38 -7.29 1.29
N GLU A 181 21.29 -8.02 1.12
CA GLU A 181 20.00 -7.44 0.73
C GLU A 181 19.49 -6.47 1.82
N LEU A 182 19.60 -6.86 3.10
CA LEU A 182 19.22 -6.00 4.21
C LEU A 182 20.07 -4.72 4.26
N ILE A 183 21.37 -4.83 3.98
CA ILE A 183 22.30 -3.70 3.86
C ILE A 183 21.96 -2.80 2.66
N ASP A 184 21.50 -3.38 1.54
CA ASP A 184 21.08 -2.62 0.36
C ASP A 184 19.77 -1.84 0.63
N ILE A 185 18.86 -2.38 1.46
CA ILE A 185 17.66 -1.66 1.91
C ILE A 185 18.05 -0.50 2.82
N GLY A 186 18.79 -0.78 3.90
CA GLY A 186 19.12 0.19 4.95
C GLY A 186 19.85 1.43 4.45
N SER A 187 19.67 2.53 5.18
CA SER A 187 20.45 3.76 4.97
C SER A 187 21.87 3.63 5.51
N LYS A 188 22.72 4.65 5.24
CA LYS A 188 24.10 4.70 5.74
C LYS A 188 24.21 5.68 6.92
N PRO A 189 25.10 5.41 7.88
CA PRO A 189 25.97 4.22 7.98
C PRO A 189 25.18 2.98 8.43
N SER A 190 25.57 1.78 8.00
CA SER A 190 24.72 0.58 8.13
C SER A 190 24.48 0.19 9.60
N GLU A 191 25.43 0.43 10.49
CA GLU A 191 25.32 0.19 11.93
C GLU A 191 24.18 0.98 12.62
N ASP A 192 23.68 2.04 11.98
CA ASP A 192 22.59 2.85 12.51
C ASP A 192 21.21 2.43 11.99
N PHE A 193 21.16 1.71 10.85
CA PHE A 193 19.93 1.50 10.07
C PHE A 193 19.66 0.03 9.73
N VAL A 194 20.61 -0.88 9.96
CA VAL A 194 20.49 -2.30 9.64
C VAL A 194 20.59 -3.07 10.95
N TYR A 195 19.55 -3.85 11.24
CA TYR A 195 19.46 -4.65 12.47
C TYR A 195 19.08 -6.07 12.11
N ASP A 196 19.73 -7.03 12.73
CA ASP A 196 19.29 -8.42 12.76
C ASP A 196 18.95 -8.85 14.18
N VAL A 197 17.87 -9.62 14.30
CA VAL A 197 17.48 -10.25 15.57
C VAL A 197 17.21 -11.73 15.36
N ASP A 198 17.66 -12.56 16.29
CA ASP A 198 17.56 -14.02 16.16
C ASP A 198 16.11 -14.54 16.08
N LYS A 199 15.16 -13.84 16.72
CA LYS A 199 13.76 -14.26 16.87
C LYS A 199 12.84 -13.05 17.02
N TYR A 200 11.57 -13.22 16.69
CA TYR A 200 10.55 -12.18 16.79
C TYR A 200 10.41 -11.60 18.21
N ASN A 201 10.48 -12.43 19.24
CA ASN A 201 10.40 -11.97 20.63
C ASN A 201 11.60 -11.10 21.07
N MET A 202 12.64 -10.98 20.25
CA MET A 202 13.80 -10.12 20.49
C MET A 202 13.66 -8.76 19.79
N LEU A 203 12.63 -8.52 18.98
CA LEU A 203 12.36 -7.21 18.38
C LEU A 203 12.28 -6.09 19.42
N ASP A 204 11.79 -6.41 20.62
CA ASP A 204 11.70 -5.46 21.73
C ASP A 204 13.06 -4.82 22.09
N SER A 205 14.17 -5.55 21.86
CA SER A 205 15.52 -5.09 22.19
C SER A 205 15.99 -3.90 21.34
N ILE A 206 15.38 -3.66 20.18
CA ILE A 206 15.75 -2.57 19.27
C ILE A 206 14.74 -1.41 19.28
N ARG A 207 13.65 -1.49 20.05
CA ARG A 207 12.57 -0.49 20.05
C ARG A 207 13.04 0.92 20.41
N GLU A 208 13.87 1.04 21.45
CA GLU A 208 14.33 2.33 21.97
C GLU A 208 15.29 2.99 20.97
N THR A 209 16.19 2.19 20.39
CA THR A 209 17.12 2.64 19.35
C THR A 209 16.36 3.14 18.12
N LEU A 210 15.38 2.37 17.64
CA LEU A 210 14.55 2.73 16.50
C LEU A 210 13.77 4.03 16.77
N ALA A 211 13.08 4.12 17.91
CA ALA A 211 12.31 5.30 18.27
C ALA A 211 13.20 6.56 18.38
N MET A 212 14.37 6.43 19.03
CA MET A 212 15.32 7.52 19.17
C MET A 212 15.83 8.01 17.83
N LYS A 213 16.25 7.12 16.94
CA LYS A 213 16.74 7.53 15.63
C LYS A 213 15.60 8.13 14.80
N ALA A 214 14.43 7.50 14.77
CA ALA A 214 13.26 8.02 14.07
C ALA A 214 12.85 9.43 14.53
N CYS A 215 13.03 9.77 15.82
CA CYS A 215 12.65 11.08 16.35
C CYS A 215 13.79 12.12 16.40
N THR A 216 15.04 11.75 16.05
CA THR A 216 16.21 12.64 16.08
C THR A 216 16.89 12.85 14.74
N VAL A 217 16.56 12.03 13.73
CA VAL A 217 17.01 12.24 12.36
C VAL A 217 16.50 13.59 11.85
N GLU A 218 17.40 14.35 11.21
CA GLU A 218 17.04 15.64 10.65
C GLU A 218 16.29 15.47 9.33
N SER A 219 15.28 16.32 9.11
CA SER A 219 14.62 16.44 7.81
C SER A 219 15.62 16.94 6.77
N ILE A 220 15.69 16.28 5.63
CA ILE A 220 16.46 16.79 4.49
C ILE A 220 15.62 17.91 3.86
N THR A 221 16.02 19.17 4.09
CA THR A 221 15.27 20.36 3.63
C THR A 221 15.25 20.53 2.11
N GLU A 222 16.06 19.76 1.38
CA GLU A 222 16.23 19.85 -0.06
C GLU A 222 15.82 18.58 -0.81
N ALA A 223 15.33 17.54 -0.12
CA ALA A 223 14.80 16.39 -0.84
C ALA A 223 13.56 16.87 -1.61
N PRO A 224 13.54 16.76 -2.96
CA PRO A 224 12.31 16.96 -3.68
C PRO A 224 11.44 15.76 -3.33
N LEU A 225 10.67 15.87 -2.25
CA LEU A 225 9.39 15.19 -2.21
C LEU A 225 8.72 15.65 -3.49
N LEU A 226 8.60 14.74 -4.44
CA LEU A 226 7.75 14.94 -5.60
C LEU A 226 6.38 15.29 -5.00
N GLN A 227 6.05 16.58 -4.93
CA GLN A 227 4.68 17.03 -4.76
C GLN A 227 3.95 16.50 -5.99
N MET A 228 3.44 15.28 -5.88
CA MET A 228 2.54 14.68 -6.85
C MET A 228 1.14 15.30 -6.67
N ASP A 229 1.07 16.62 -6.63
CA ASP A 229 -0.16 17.40 -6.48
C ASP A 229 -0.86 17.63 -7.85
N GLN A 230 -0.54 16.82 -8.86
CA GLN A 230 -1.33 16.77 -10.09
C GLN A 230 -1.99 15.40 -10.23
N PRO A 231 -3.22 15.31 -10.79
CA PRO A 231 -3.80 14.03 -11.18
C PRO A 231 -2.86 13.40 -12.21
N ALA A 232 -2.02 12.47 -11.75
CA ALA A 232 -0.94 11.93 -12.56
C ALA A 232 -1.45 10.98 -13.65
N CYS A 233 -2.70 10.52 -13.52
CA CYS A 233 -3.24 9.44 -14.31
C CYS A 233 -3.84 9.94 -15.63
N GLY A 234 -3.25 9.53 -16.76
CA GLY A 234 -3.70 9.96 -18.09
C GLY A 234 -3.00 11.22 -18.61
N LEU A 235 -1.81 11.53 -18.09
CA LEU A 235 -0.94 12.61 -18.59
C LEU A 235 0.21 12.10 -19.47
N LYS A 236 0.61 10.83 -19.31
CA LYS A 236 1.73 10.20 -20.03
C LYS A 236 1.26 9.16 -21.04
N GLY A 237 0.02 8.71 -20.94
CA GLY A 237 -0.58 7.73 -21.84
C GLY A 237 -2.10 7.84 -21.92
N THR A 238 -2.68 7.14 -22.89
CA THR A 238 -4.13 7.06 -23.07
C THR A 238 -4.66 5.69 -22.68
N ALA A 239 -5.80 5.66 -22.01
CA ALA A 239 -6.48 4.42 -21.66
C ALA A 239 -7.99 4.53 -21.85
N ASP A 240 -8.58 3.44 -22.30
CA ASP A 240 -10.02 3.24 -22.31
C ASP A 240 -10.33 2.23 -21.21
N MET A 241 -11.16 2.62 -20.26
CA MET A 241 -11.44 1.86 -19.06
C MET A 241 -12.94 1.52 -18.98
N MET A 242 -13.25 0.23 -19.00
CA MET A 242 -14.60 -0.28 -18.86
C MET A 242 -14.78 -0.91 -17.49
N PHE A 243 -15.72 -0.39 -16.70
CA PHE A 243 -16.11 -0.99 -15.42
C PHE A 243 -17.27 -1.97 -15.62
N CYS A 244 -17.11 -3.16 -15.06
CA CYS A 244 -18.10 -4.22 -15.06
C CYS A 244 -18.33 -4.69 -13.62
N PHE A 245 -19.57 -4.68 -13.17
CA PHE A 245 -19.94 -5.14 -11.84
C PHE A 245 -21.12 -6.08 -11.94
N ASP A 246 -21.02 -7.22 -11.24
CA ASP A 246 -22.13 -8.12 -11.05
C ASP A 246 -22.94 -7.63 -9.85
N SER A 247 -24.16 -7.17 -10.10
CA SER A 247 -25.13 -7.03 -9.03
C SER A 247 -26.44 -7.62 -9.47
N ALA A 248 -26.73 -8.82 -8.96
CA ALA A 248 -28.05 -9.44 -9.06
C ALA A 248 -29.18 -8.56 -8.47
N ALA A 249 -28.83 -7.52 -7.71
CA ALA A 249 -29.77 -6.57 -7.14
C ALA A 249 -29.37 -5.13 -7.51
N THR A 250 -29.64 -4.79 -8.76
CA THR A 250 -29.73 -3.41 -9.27
C THR A 250 -30.42 -2.49 -8.26
N GLY A 251 -29.85 -1.32 -7.98
CA GLY A 251 -30.44 -0.31 -7.09
C GLY A 251 -30.27 -0.56 -5.59
N THR A 252 -29.55 -1.62 -5.19
CA THR A 252 -29.20 -1.86 -3.78
C THR A 252 -28.07 -0.97 -3.29
N ALA A 253 -27.92 -0.90 -1.95
CA ALA A 253 -26.80 -0.21 -1.30
C ALA A 253 -25.42 -0.64 -1.83
N ARG A 254 -25.25 -1.91 -2.23
CA ARG A 254 -23.99 -2.45 -2.77
C ARG A 254 -23.59 -1.82 -4.11
N SER A 255 -24.54 -1.71 -5.05
CA SER A 255 -24.30 -1.05 -6.34
C SER A 255 -23.92 0.42 -6.18
N LYS A 256 -24.56 1.13 -5.26
CA LYS A 256 -24.24 2.54 -4.94
C LYS A 256 -22.82 2.72 -4.42
N ILE A 257 -22.32 1.78 -3.62
CA ILE A 257 -20.94 1.83 -3.13
C ILE A 257 -19.95 1.73 -4.29
N VAL A 258 -20.16 0.79 -5.23
CA VAL A 258 -19.30 0.63 -6.41
C VAL A 258 -19.37 1.88 -7.31
N TYR A 259 -20.55 2.45 -7.50
CA TYR A 259 -20.73 3.69 -8.26
C TYR A 259 -20.00 4.89 -7.62
N ASN A 260 -20.14 5.08 -6.32
CA ASN A 260 -19.44 6.13 -5.58
C ASN A 260 -17.93 5.92 -5.65
N PHE A 261 -17.46 4.68 -5.60
CA PHE A 261 -16.04 4.39 -5.79
C PHE A 261 -15.56 4.75 -7.20
N ILE A 262 -16.27 4.34 -8.26
CA ILE A 262 -15.93 4.69 -9.65
C ILE A 262 -15.89 6.22 -9.83
N THR A 263 -16.88 6.91 -9.27
CA THR A 263 -16.92 8.36 -9.18
C THR A 263 -15.64 8.91 -8.54
N GLU A 264 -15.33 8.46 -7.33
CA GLU A 264 -14.22 9.00 -6.55
C GLU A 264 -12.85 8.76 -7.19
N ILE A 265 -12.66 7.68 -7.95
CA ILE A 265 -11.42 7.44 -8.70
C ILE A 265 -11.35 8.24 -10.00
N THR A 266 -12.48 8.56 -10.64
CA THR A 266 -12.47 9.42 -11.83
C THR A 266 -12.03 10.84 -11.53
N ASP A 267 -12.15 11.30 -10.27
CA ASP A 267 -11.56 12.55 -9.78
C ASP A 267 -10.04 12.61 -9.96
N GLU A 268 -9.38 11.46 -10.01
CA GLU A 268 -7.92 11.35 -10.15
C GLU A 268 -7.47 11.20 -11.61
N PHE A 269 -8.42 11.11 -12.56
CA PHE A 269 -8.14 10.88 -13.97
C PHE A 269 -8.15 12.19 -14.76
N ASN A 270 -7.15 12.37 -15.62
CA ASN A 270 -7.21 13.37 -16.68
C ASN A 270 -8.16 12.88 -17.78
N MET A 271 -9.42 13.30 -17.73
CA MET A 271 -10.44 13.01 -18.76
C MET A 271 -10.60 14.14 -19.77
N ASN A 272 -9.95 15.30 -19.55
CA ASN A 272 -10.15 16.50 -20.36
C ASN A 272 -9.66 16.29 -21.80
N ASP A 273 -10.41 16.84 -22.76
CA ASP A 273 -10.13 16.92 -24.20
C ASP A 273 -10.06 15.58 -24.96
N GLY A 274 -10.38 14.44 -24.33
CA GLY A 274 -10.42 13.13 -24.99
C GLY A 274 -9.05 12.49 -25.27
N ASP A 275 -7.96 13.16 -24.85
CA ASP A 275 -6.55 12.78 -24.99
C ASP A 275 -5.94 12.15 -23.71
N GLY A 276 -6.78 11.79 -22.74
CA GLY A 276 -6.36 11.09 -21.50
C GLY A 276 -7.10 9.77 -21.31
N ILE A 277 -7.80 9.62 -20.19
CA ILE A 277 -8.56 8.42 -19.85
C ILE A 277 -10.02 8.57 -20.26
N ARG A 278 -10.57 7.55 -20.94
CA ARG A 278 -12.00 7.43 -21.20
C ARG A 278 -12.58 6.35 -20.30
N VAL A 279 -13.74 6.62 -19.72
CA VAL A 279 -14.40 5.70 -18.80
C VAL A 279 -15.77 5.34 -19.34
N GLY A 280 -16.00 4.03 -19.48
CA GLY A 280 -17.30 3.47 -19.78
C GLY A 280 -17.73 2.52 -18.67
N ILE A 281 -19.03 2.28 -18.58
CA ILE A 281 -19.62 1.34 -17.64
C ILE A 281 -20.58 0.48 -18.43
N MET A 282 -20.41 -0.84 -18.31
CA MET A 282 -21.30 -1.79 -18.98
C MET A 282 -22.23 -2.51 -18.04
N SER A 283 -23.48 -2.58 -18.45
CA SER A 283 -24.60 -3.09 -17.68
C SER A 283 -25.80 -3.46 -18.56
N ARG A 284 -26.24 -4.72 -18.46
CA ARG A 284 -27.31 -5.34 -19.27
C ARG A 284 -27.05 -5.28 -20.79
N ASN A 285 -27.82 -6.07 -21.54
CA ASN A 285 -27.74 -6.18 -22.99
C ASN A 285 -28.02 -4.85 -23.74
N CYS A 286 -26.96 -4.14 -24.10
CA CYS A 286 -26.75 -3.32 -25.30
C CYS A 286 -27.70 -2.18 -25.68
N HIS A 287 -28.78 -1.82 -24.96
CA HIS A 287 -29.74 -0.87 -25.59
C HIS A 287 -30.34 0.29 -24.80
N GLU A 288 -30.24 0.40 -23.46
CA GLU A 288 -30.82 1.61 -22.81
C GLU A 288 -29.98 2.27 -21.71
N HIS A 289 -28.97 1.63 -21.10
CA HIS A 289 -28.25 2.21 -19.93
C HIS A 289 -26.74 1.92 -19.87
N ASP A 290 -26.11 1.47 -20.96
CA ASP A 290 -24.64 1.39 -21.03
C ASP A 290 -24.07 2.81 -21.13
N ILE A 291 -22.90 3.02 -20.52
CA ILE A 291 -22.09 4.22 -20.72
C ILE A 291 -20.92 3.85 -21.62
N HIS A 292 -20.94 4.34 -22.85
CA HIS A 292 -19.84 4.19 -23.80
C HIS A 292 -18.69 5.15 -23.48
N LEU A 293 -17.52 4.87 -24.06
CA LEU A 293 -16.28 5.61 -23.77
C LEU A 293 -16.32 7.07 -24.28
N ASP A 294 -17.23 7.38 -25.21
CA ASP A 294 -17.44 8.71 -25.80
C ASP A 294 -18.72 9.40 -25.35
N ASP A 295 -19.57 8.74 -24.54
CA ASP A 295 -20.83 9.34 -24.06
C ASP A 295 -20.56 10.51 -23.12
N TYR A 296 -19.51 10.43 -22.30
CA TYR A 296 -19.14 11.47 -21.33
C TYR A 296 -17.64 11.74 -21.34
N ILE A 297 -17.27 12.87 -21.93
CA ILE A 297 -15.88 13.37 -21.95
C ILE A 297 -15.65 14.29 -20.73
N GLN A 298 -16.73 14.82 -20.14
CA GLN A 298 -16.68 15.62 -18.92
C GLN A 298 -17.21 14.84 -17.72
N LYS A 299 -16.46 14.91 -16.62
CA LYS A 299 -16.74 14.24 -15.35
C LYS A 299 -18.16 14.49 -14.84
N ASP A 300 -18.60 15.75 -14.79
CA ASP A 300 -19.88 16.12 -14.16
C ASP A 300 -21.10 15.51 -14.88
N GLU A 301 -20.96 15.19 -16.16
CA GLU A 301 -22.02 14.55 -16.96
C GLU A 301 -22.03 13.03 -16.75
N LEU A 302 -20.85 12.40 -16.69
CA LEU A 302 -20.69 10.99 -16.33
C LEU A 302 -21.38 10.70 -14.98
N MET A 303 -21.19 11.60 -14.02
CA MET A 303 -21.75 11.51 -12.67
C MET A 303 -23.28 11.46 -12.61
N GLY A 304 -23.97 12.14 -13.53
CA GLY A 304 -25.43 12.09 -13.61
C GLY A 304 -25.95 10.75 -14.12
N ALA A 305 -25.21 10.11 -15.03
CA ALA A 305 -25.64 8.92 -15.75
C ALA A 305 -25.44 7.61 -14.97
N ILE A 306 -24.43 7.56 -14.09
CA ILE A 306 -24.09 6.36 -13.31
C ILE A 306 -25.27 5.89 -12.41
N ASN A 307 -26.13 6.81 -11.97
CA ASN A 307 -27.21 6.50 -11.02
C ASN A 307 -28.41 5.73 -11.63
N SER A 308 -28.49 5.54 -12.94
CA SER A 308 -29.62 4.87 -13.62
C SER A 308 -29.31 3.47 -14.16
N ILE A 309 -28.17 2.88 -13.79
CA ILE A 309 -27.65 1.65 -14.39
C ILE A 309 -28.20 0.37 -13.70
N GLU A 310 -28.57 -0.66 -14.49
CA GLU A 310 -29.17 -1.92 -14.01
C GLU A 310 -28.41 -3.21 -14.40
N PHE A 311 -27.72 -3.86 -13.45
CA PHE A 311 -26.79 -4.98 -13.67
C PHE A 311 -27.42 -6.39 -13.78
N GLN A 312 -26.67 -7.32 -14.40
CA GLN A 312 -26.88 -8.78 -14.46
C GLN A 312 -25.53 -9.52 -14.29
N GLY A 313 -25.53 -10.86 -14.27
CA GLY A 313 -24.35 -11.70 -14.02
C GLY A 313 -23.07 -11.34 -14.80
N MET A 314 -21.90 -11.52 -14.16
CA MET A 314 -20.60 -11.05 -14.67
C MET A 314 -20.22 -11.56 -16.08
N GLY A 315 -20.49 -12.84 -16.37
CA GLY A 315 -20.06 -13.47 -17.64
C GLY A 315 -20.61 -12.77 -18.89
N PRO A 316 -21.94 -12.59 -19.03
CA PRO A 316 -22.54 -11.83 -20.13
C PRO A 316 -22.03 -10.38 -20.25
N ILE A 317 -21.83 -9.68 -19.13
CA ILE A 317 -21.27 -8.31 -19.14
C ILE A 317 -19.87 -8.33 -19.74
N LEU A 318 -19.02 -9.26 -19.28
CA LEU A 318 -17.65 -9.40 -19.78
C LEU A 318 -17.61 -9.75 -21.28
N HIS A 319 -18.51 -10.61 -21.73
CA HIS A 319 -18.68 -10.93 -23.15
C HIS A 319 -19.02 -9.69 -23.98
N ASN A 320 -20.02 -8.92 -23.56
CA ASN A 320 -20.47 -7.72 -24.27
C ASN A 320 -19.39 -6.63 -24.28
N MET A 321 -18.71 -6.41 -23.15
CA MET A 321 -17.58 -5.48 -23.05
C MET A 321 -16.47 -5.81 -24.02
N ARG A 322 -16.04 -7.08 -24.05
CA ARG A 322 -15.02 -7.52 -25.00
C ARG A 322 -15.46 -7.34 -26.45
N LYS A 323 -16.72 -7.66 -26.78
CA LYS A 323 -17.23 -7.60 -28.16
C LYS A 323 -17.59 -6.20 -28.64
N HIS A 324 -17.97 -5.29 -27.74
CA HIS A 324 -18.61 -4.02 -28.09
C HIS A 324 -18.04 -2.81 -27.35
N GLY A 325 -17.65 -2.93 -26.08
CA GLY A 325 -17.26 -1.81 -25.23
C GLY A 325 -16.04 -1.02 -25.74
N PHE A 326 -15.08 -1.68 -26.39
CA PHE A 326 -13.87 -1.04 -26.92
C PHE A 326 -13.90 -0.78 -28.44
N LYS A 327 -15.07 -0.84 -29.08
CA LYS A 327 -15.19 -0.51 -30.51
C LYS A 327 -15.08 1.00 -30.72
N GLU A 328 -14.51 1.41 -31.85
CA GLU A 328 -14.47 2.83 -32.25
C GLU A 328 -15.87 3.46 -32.32
N SER A 329 -16.89 2.66 -32.65
CA SER A 329 -18.30 3.09 -32.65
C SER A 329 -18.90 3.37 -31.26
N HIS A 330 -18.17 3.07 -30.18
CA HIS A 330 -18.54 3.33 -28.79
C HIS A 330 -17.39 4.04 -28.05
N GLY A 331 -16.64 4.88 -28.78
CA GLY A 331 -15.57 5.71 -28.23
C GLY A 331 -14.22 5.02 -28.01
N GLY A 332 -14.07 3.75 -28.39
CA GLY A 332 -12.80 3.02 -28.27
C GLY A 332 -11.71 3.58 -29.17
N ARG A 333 -10.48 3.67 -28.64
CA ARG A 333 -9.28 4.15 -29.34
C ARG A 333 -8.35 2.98 -29.60
N THR A 334 -7.89 2.87 -30.85
CA THR A 334 -7.03 1.76 -31.30
C THR A 334 -5.65 1.77 -30.61
N GLU A 335 -5.09 2.96 -30.36
CA GLU A 335 -3.78 3.14 -29.72
C GLU A 335 -3.85 3.26 -28.19
N ALA A 336 -5.05 3.31 -27.60
CA ALA A 336 -5.20 3.42 -26.15
C ALA A 336 -5.08 2.04 -25.48
N ARG A 337 -4.53 2.05 -24.26
CA ARG A 337 -4.53 0.87 -23.39
C ARG A 337 -5.96 0.48 -23.04
N LYS A 338 -6.36 -0.77 -23.26
CA LYS A 338 -7.73 -1.26 -23.01
C LYS A 338 -7.80 -1.94 -21.66
N ILE A 339 -8.56 -1.38 -20.73
CA ILE A 339 -8.60 -1.81 -19.34
C ILE A 339 -10.02 -2.22 -18.98
N ALA A 340 -10.19 -3.45 -18.53
CA ALA A 340 -11.43 -3.98 -17.97
C ALA A 340 -11.30 -4.09 -16.45
N VAL A 341 -12.23 -3.51 -15.70
CA VAL A 341 -12.24 -3.54 -14.24
C VAL A 341 -13.46 -4.33 -13.78
N LEU A 342 -13.22 -5.52 -13.23
CA LEU A 342 -14.28 -6.45 -12.82
C LEU A 342 -14.42 -6.45 -11.30
N PHE A 343 -15.62 -6.17 -10.80
CA PHE A 343 -15.96 -6.33 -9.38
C PHE A 343 -16.57 -7.71 -9.15
N VAL A 344 -15.87 -8.58 -8.41
CA VAL A 344 -16.23 -10.00 -8.21
C VAL A 344 -16.42 -10.27 -6.72
N ASP A 345 -17.53 -10.88 -6.36
CA ASP A 345 -17.84 -11.29 -4.99
C ASP A 345 -18.17 -12.80 -4.89
N GLU A 346 -18.51 -13.27 -3.69
CA GLU A 346 -18.87 -14.67 -3.45
C GLU A 346 -20.17 -15.09 -4.13
N GLU A 347 -21.00 -14.13 -4.54
CA GLU A 347 -22.29 -14.37 -5.21
C GLU A 347 -22.12 -14.46 -6.74
N THR A 348 -20.91 -14.23 -7.28
CA THR A 348 -20.64 -14.27 -8.72
C THR A 348 -20.88 -15.67 -9.30
N GLU A 349 -21.92 -15.81 -10.12
CA GLU A 349 -22.32 -17.08 -10.71
C GLU A 349 -21.57 -17.43 -12.02
N LYS A 350 -21.64 -18.70 -12.43
CA LYS A 350 -21.16 -19.19 -13.74
C LYS A 350 -19.68 -18.86 -14.03
N LEU A 351 -18.81 -19.09 -13.04
CA LEU A 351 -17.38 -18.81 -13.12
C LEU A 351 -16.67 -19.39 -14.36
N ASP A 352 -17.08 -20.55 -14.87
CA ASP A 352 -16.48 -21.13 -16.09
C ASP A 352 -16.65 -20.21 -17.31
N PHE A 353 -17.82 -19.57 -17.44
CA PHE A 353 -18.05 -18.61 -18.51
C PHE A 353 -17.23 -17.33 -18.30
N VAL A 354 -17.12 -16.86 -17.06
CA VAL A 354 -16.27 -15.72 -16.71
C VAL A 354 -14.80 -16.00 -17.03
N PHE A 355 -14.31 -17.20 -16.74
CA PHE A 355 -12.94 -17.61 -17.06
C PHE A 355 -12.68 -17.61 -18.57
N GLN A 356 -13.61 -18.16 -19.35
CA GLN A 356 -13.51 -18.17 -20.80
C GLN A 356 -13.46 -16.74 -21.35
N GLU A 357 -14.40 -15.89 -20.95
CA GLU A 357 -14.47 -14.52 -21.46
C GLU A 357 -13.29 -13.65 -21.02
N ALA A 358 -12.77 -13.86 -19.80
CA ALA A 358 -11.56 -13.19 -19.35
C ALA A 358 -10.32 -13.63 -20.14
N ALA A 359 -10.19 -14.92 -20.45
CA ALA A 359 -9.11 -15.42 -21.29
C ALA A 359 -9.20 -14.86 -22.72
N GLU A 360 -10.40 -14.80 -23.30
CA GLU A 360 -10.63 -14.20 -24.61
C GLU A 360 -10.32 -12.69 -24.59
N ALA A 361 -10.75 -11.96 -23.57
CA ALA A 361 -10.44 -10.53 -23.44
C ALA A 361 -8.93 -10.28 -23.38
N LYS A 362 -8.21 -11.02 -22.53
CA LYS A 362 -6.74 -10.95 -22.41
C LYS A 362 -6.03 -11.23 -23.73
N SER A 363 -6.47 -12.24 -24.48
CA SER A 363 -5.91 -12.55 -25.80
C SER A 363 -6.17 -11.47 -26.86
N GLN A 364 -7.12 -10.56 -26.63
CA GLN A 364 -7.39 -9.39 -27.48
C GLN A 364 -6.65 -8.13 -27.02
N GLY A 365 -5.72 -8.26 -26.05
CA GLY A 365 -4.96 -7.14 -25.50
C GLY A 365 -5.76 -6.28 -24.51
N ILE A 366 -6.88 -6.78 -23.99
CA ILE A 366 -7.62 -6.13 -22.90
C ILE A 366 -7.02 -6.59 -21.57
N GLU A 367 -6.57 -5.64 -20.77
CA GLU A 367 -6.01 -5.88 -19.46
C GLU A 367 -7.10 -5.95 -18.40
N VAL A 368 -7.14 -7.05 -17.65
CA VAL A 368 -8.25 -7.34 -16.73
C VAL A 368 -7.79 -7.14 -15.28
N TYR A 369 -8.30 -6.08 -14.65
CA TYR A 369 -8.21 -5.84 -13.21
C TYR A 369 -9.43 -6.44 -12.51
N VAL A 370 -9.21 -7.02 -11.33
CA VAL A 370 -10.27 -7.62 -10.51
C VAL A 370 -10.26 -7.01 -9.13
N VAL A 371 -11.37 -6.36 -8.78
CA VAL A 371 -11.69 -5.93 -7.42
C VAL A 371 -12.54 -7.02 -6.78
N SER A 372 -11.93 -7.79 -5.90
CA SER A 372 -12.59 -8.88 -5.18
C SER A 372 -13.15 -8.39 -3.86
N ILE A 373 -14.44 -8.65 -3.62
CA ILE A 373 -15.15 -8.24 -2.40
C ILE A 373 -15.55 -9.50 -1.62
N GLY A 374 -15.17 -9.56 -0.36
CA GLY A 374 -15.39 -10.74 0.49
C GLY A 374 -14.29 -11.79 0.33
N ASN A 375 -14.61 -13.04 0.65
CA ASN A 375 -13.66 -14.14 0.71
C ASN A 375 -13.63 -14.97 -0.59
N VAL A 376 -13.47 -14.30 -1.74
CA VAL A 376 -13.29 -15.00 -3.02
C VAL A 376 -11.92 -15.68 -3.07
N ASN A 377 -11.91 -16.94 -3.49
CA ASN A 377 -10.70 -17.75 -3.60
C ASN A 377 -9.69 -17.13 -4.58
N VAL A 378 -8.44 -16.96 -4.15
CA VAL A 378 -7.37 -16.34 -4.96
C VAL A 378 -7.10 -17.11 -6.26
N ASP A 379 -7.28 -18.43 -6.30
CA ASP A 379 -7.10 -19.22 -7.53
C ASP A 379 -8.19 -18.96 -8.57
N VAL A 380 -9.40 -18.57 -8.13
CA VAL A 380 -10.46 -18.08 -9.02
C VAL A 380 -10.05 -16.72 -9.59
N LEU A 381 -9.61 -15.81 -8.73
CA LEU A 381 -9.19 -14.46 -9.13
C LEU A 381 -8.01 -14.49 -10.12
N ARG A 382 -7.03 -15.38 -9.91
CA ARG A 382 -5.87 -15.58 -10.80
C ARG A 382 -6.28 -15.98 -12.22
N LYS A 383 -7.35 -16.78 -12.38
CA LYS A 383 -7.83 -17.18 -13.71
C LYS A 383 -8.46 -16.02 -14.48
N ILE A 384 -9.08 -15.09 -13.76
CA ILE A 384 -9.78 -13.94 -14.32
C ILE A 384 -8.78 -12.82 -14.64
N ALA A 385 -8.03 -12.35 -13.63
CA ALA A 385 -7.15 -11.20 -13.75
C ALA A 385 -6.00 -11.39 -14.76
N SER A 386 -5.44 -10.27 -15.22
CA SER A 386 -4.18 -10.24 -15.95
C SER A 386 -2.99 -10.45 -14.99
N GLU A 387 -1.83 -10.79 -15.55
CA GLU A 387 -0.58 -10.90 -14.78
C GLU A 387 0.17 -9.54 -14.77
N PRO A 388 0.90 -9.19 -13.70
CA PRO A 388 1.07 -9.98 -12.48
C PRO A 388 -0.12 -9.83 -11.52
N VAL A 389 -0.61 -10.95 -10.96
CA VAL A 389 -1.76 -10.99 -10.02
C VAL A 389 -1.65 -9.96 -8.89
N GLY A 390 -0.43 -9.73 -8.34
CA GLY A 390 -0.21 -8.79 -7.23
C GLY A 390 -0.47 -7.30 -7.56
N SER A 391 -0.64 -6.97 -8.85
CA SER A 391 -1.01 -5.63 -9.34
C SER A 391 -2.43 -5.58 -9.93
N HIS A 392 -2.95 -6.70 -10.40
CA HIS A 392 -4.25 -6.79 -11.07
C HIS A 392 -5.38 -7.29 -10.17
N VAL A 393 -5.07 -7.82 -8.97
CA VAL A 393 -6.08 -8.26 -8.01
C VAL A 393 -6.02 -7.41 -6.75
N ILE A 394 -7.11 -6.70 -6.48
CA ILE A 394 -7.30 -5.91 -5.27
C ILE A 394 -8.43 -6.59 -4.47
N LYS A 395 -8.16 -6.94 -3.21
CA LYS A 395 -9.12 -7.66 -2.35
C LYS A 395 -9.55 -6.76 -1.19
N VAL A 396 -10.84 -6.72 -0.93
CA VAL A 396 -11.47 -6.11 0.26
C VAL A 396 -12.38 -7.11 0.95
N SER A 397 -12.64 -6.91 2.25
CA SER A 397 -13.44 -7.88 3.00
C SER A 397 -14.94 -7.65 2.91
N SER A 398 -15.37 -6.43 2.63
CA SER A 398 -16.78 -6.11 2.48
C SER A 398 -16.94 -4.96 1.49
N TYR A 399 -18.19 -4.67 1.13
CA TYR A 399 -18.49 -3.47 0.34
C TYR A 399 -18.11 -2.18 1.09
N ASP A 400 -18.19 -2.15 2.42
CA ASP A 400 -17.84 -0.95 3.21
C ASP A 400 -16.34 -0.57 3.09
N ASP A 401 -15.49 -1.54 2.74
CA ASP A 401 -14.06 -1.34 2.51
C ASP A 401 -13.75 -0.82 1.08
N VAL A 402 -14.70 -0.84 0.14
CA VAL A 402 -14.47 -0.46 -1.27
C VAL A 402 -14.02 0.99 -1.43
N PRO A 403 -14.59 2.00 -0.73
CA PRO A 403 -14.10 3.39 -0.82
C PRO A 403 -12.63 3.54 -0.43
N LEU A 404 -12.12 2.67 0.45
CA LEU A 404 -10.72 2.68 0.89
C LEU A 404 -9.75 2.28 -0.24
N LEU A 405 -10.26 1.70 -1.33
CA LEU A 405 -9.44 1.26 -2.46
C LEU A 405 -8.99 2.39 -3.37
N LYS A 406 -9.54 3.61 -3.22
CA LYS A 406 -9.35 4.70 -4.19
C LYS A 406 -7.89 4.86 -4.59
N GLU A 407 -7.02 5.05 -3.59
CA GLU A 407 -5.60 5.27 -3.81
C GLU A 407 -4.90 4.04 -4.39
N ASP A 408 -5.26 2.86 -3.89
CA ASP A 408 -4.64 1.59 -4.29
C ASP A 408 -4.97 1.20 -5.73
N PHE A 409 -6.22 1.45 -6.15
CA PHE A 409 -6.71 1.23 -7.49
C PHE A 409 -6.07 2.20 -8.48
N VAL A 410 -6.15 3.51 -8.19
CA VAL A 410 -5.56 4.57 -9.03
C VAL A 410 -4.08 4.29 -9.21
N ASN A 411 -3.33 4.07 -8.13
CA ASN A 411 -1.90 3.77 -8.26
C ASN A 411 -1.58 2.45 -8.97
N SER A 412 -2.54 1.51 -9.10
CA SER A 412 -2.33 0.25 -9.83
C SER A 412 -2.55 0.40 -11.32
N VAL A 413 -3.51 1.23 -11.70
CA VAL A 413 -3.87 1.45 -13.10
C VAL A 413 -3.00 2.53 -13.72
N CYS A 414 -2.67 3.56 -12.95
CA CYS A 414 -2.01 4.77 -13.42
C CYS A 414 -0.48 4.71 -13.42
N GLU A 415 0.12 3.57 -13.06
CA GLU A 415 1.58 3.48 -12.92
C GLU A 415 2.34 3.79 -14.23
N ASP A 416 1.70 3.56 -15.38
CA ASP A 416 2.22 3.79 -16.73
C ASP A 416 1.33 4.70 -17.60
N LEU A 417 0.37 5.44 -17.01
CA LEU A 417 -0.56 6.34 -17.71
C LEU A 417 -0.28 7.83 -17.44
#